data_AF-A0A949V4Z3-F1
#
_entry.id   AF-A0A949V4Z3-F1
#
_cell.length_a   1.000
_cell.length_b   1.000
_cell.length_c   1.000
_cell.angle_alpha   90.00
_cell.angle_beta   90.00
_cell.angle_gamma   90.00
#
_symmetry.space_group_name_H-M   'P 1'
#
loop_
_entity.id
_entity.type
_entity.pdbx_description
1 polymer ?
#
loop_
_entity_poly.entity_id
_entity_poly.type
_entity_poly.pdbx_seq_one_letter_code
_entity_poly.pdbx_strand_id
1 'polypeptide(L)' 'MSQKKNATRQVQQIENREELIKLAAYYRWKERGEQHGEDLNDWYEAEKSLGDWTAS' A
#
# COMPACT_ATOMS: atom_id res chain seq x y z
N MET A 1 -26.91 -2.31 -17.40
CA MET A 1 -26.01 -3.15 -16.56
C MET A 1 -24.52 -2.75 -16.64
N SER A 2 -24.14 -1.56 -17.16
CA SER A 2 -22.72 -1.24 -17.45
C SER A 2 -21.94 -0.48 -16.37
N GLN A 3 -22.57 0.01 -15.30
CA GLN A 3 -21.85 0.73 -14.24
C GLN A 3 -21.13 -0.18 -13.23
N LYS A 4 -21.57 -1.44 -13.07
CA LYS A 4 -21.03 -2.35 -12.04
C LYS A 4 -19.58 -2.78 -12.31
N LYS A 5 -19.19 -2.90 -13.58
CA LYS A 5 -17.88 -3.45 -13.98
C LYS A 5 -16.71 -2.52 -13.64
N ASN A 6 -16.91 -1.21 -13.72
CA ASN A 6 -15.87 -0.23 -13.40
C ASN A 6 -15.65 -0.08 -11.89
N ALA A 7 -16.73 -0.11 -11.11
CA ALA A 7 -16.64 -0.06 -9.64
C ALA A 7 -15.88 -1.29 -9.10
N THR A 8 -16.20 -2.49 -9.58
CA THR A 8 -15.50 -3.72 -9.16
C THR A 8 -14.01 -3.68 -9.50
N ARG A 9 -13.64 -3.18 -10.69
CA ARG A 9 -12.24 -3.06 -11.10
C ARG A 9 -11.47 -2.04 -10.24
N GLN A 10 -12.09 -0.93 -9.89
CA GLN A 10 -11.48 0.08 -9.01
C GLN A 10 -11.28 -0.45 -7.58
N VAL A 11 -12.28 -1.17 -7.03
CA VAL A 11 -12.15 -1.80 -5.70
C VAL A 11 -11.02 -2.82 -5.69
N GLN A 12 -10.95 -3.71 -6.69
CA GLN A 12 -9.84 -4.67 -6.81
C GLN A 12 -8.47 -4.00 -6.94
N GLN A 13 -8.40 -2.88 -7.66
CA GLN A 13 -7.15 -2.11 -7.79
C GLN A 13 -6.75 -1.45 -6.46
N ILE A 14 -7.72 -0.95 -5.68
CA ILE A 14 -7.48 -0.38 -4.35
C ILE A 14 -7.02 -1.46 -3.38
N GLU A 15 -7.69 -2.62 -3.35
CA GLU A 15 -7.31 -3.77 -2.51
C GLU A 15 -5.89 -4.23 -2.81
N ASN A 16 -5.53 -4.39 -4.08
CA ASN A 16 -4.17 -4.75 -4.49
C ASN A 16 -3.14 -3.69 -4.06
N ARG A 17 -3.48 -2.41 -4.15
CA ARG A 17 -2.60 -1.31 -3.72
C ARG A 17 -2.39 -1.34 -2.21
N GLU A 18 -3.44 -1.51 -1.43
CA GLU A 18 -3.34 -1.60 0.03
C GLU A 18 -2.53 -2.81 0.49
N GLU A 19 -2.69 -3.97 -0.15
CA GLU A 19 -1.89 -5.17 0.16
C GLU A 19 -0.41 -4.94 -0.10
N LEU A 20 -0.05 -4.27 -1.20
CA LEU A 20 1.33 -3.89 -1.50
C LEU A 20 1.89 -2.92 -0.46
N ILE A 21 1.12 -1.91 -0.04
CA ILE A 21 1.54 -0.96 1.00
C ILE A 21 1.75 -1.69 2.34
N LYS A 22 0.82 -2.57 2.73
CA LYS A 22 0.94 -3.39 3.95
C LYS A 22 2.21 -4.24 3.94
N LEU A 23 2.48 -4.92 2.83
CA LEU A 23 3.67 -5.77 2.69
C LEU A 23 4.96 -4.94 2.74
N ALA A 24 4.99 -3.80 2.05
CA ALA A 24 6.13 -2.90 2.05
C ALA A 24 6.39 -2.26 3.42
N ALA A 25 5.34 -1.90 4.16
CA ALA A 25 5.44 -1.40 5.53
C ALA A 25 5.96 -2.49 6.49
N TYR A 26 5.46 -3.72 6.35
CA TYR A 26 5.92 -4.86 7.14
C TYR A 26 7.42 -5.11 6.98
N TYR A 27 7.93 -5.10 5.74
CA TYR A 27 9.36 -5.31 5.52
C TYR A 27 10.22 -4.17 6.09
N ARG A 28 9.76 -2.92 5.98
CA ARG A 28 10.44 -1.77 6.62
C ARG A 28 10.52 -1.91 8.14
N TRP A 29 9.40 -2.25 8.78
CA TRP A 29 9.36 -2.51 10.22
C TRP A 29 10.32 -3.62 10.64
N LYS A 30 10.37 -4.71 9.85
CA LYS A 30 11.32 -5.82 10.06
C LYS A 30 12.77 -5.39 9.88
N GLU A 31 13.10 -4.60 8.86
CA GLU A 31 14.46 -4.09 8.61
C GLU A 31 14.96 -3.18 9.75
N ARG A 32 14.08 -2.42 10.39
CA ARG A 32 14.43 -1.61 11.57
C ARG A 32 14.53 -2.41 12.88
N GLY A 33 14.33 -3.72 12.85
CA GLY A 33 14.38 -4.56 14.04
C GLY A 33 13.12 -4.50 14.90
N GLU A 34 11.95 -4.40 14.26
CA GLU A 34 10.64 -4.56 14.92
C GLU A 34 10.33 -3.50 15.99
N GLN A 35 10.89 -2.30 15.84
CA GLN A 35 10.66 -1.19 16.76
C GLN A 35 9.19 -0.79 16.78
N HIS A 36 8.60 -0.72 17.98
CA HIS A 36 7.25 -0.23 18.19
C HIS A 36 7.18 1.29 18.15
N GLY A 37 6.04 1.82 17.67
CA GLY A 37 5.72 3.25 17.67
C GLY A 37 5.87 3.94 16.32
N GLU A 38 6.43 3.25 15.33
CA GLU A 38 6.71 3.80 13.99
C GLU A 38 5.87 3.12 12.89
N ASP A 39 4.87 2.32 13.25
CA ASP A 39 4.07 1.52 12.31
C ASP A 39 3.35 2.39 11.27
N LEU A 40 2.86 3.56 11.71
CA LEU A 40 2.24 4.55 10.81
C LEU A 40 3.27 5.18 9.87
N ASN A 41 4.47 5.45 10.37
CA ASN A 41 5.54 6.03 9.58
C ASN A 41 6.01 5.05 8.48
N ASP A 42 6.14 3.76 8.82
CA ASP A 42 6.38 2.69 7.84
C ASP A 42 5.33 2.61 6.76
N TRP A 43 4.06 2.78 7.16
CA TRP A 43 2.94 2.79 6.23
C TRP A 43 2.97 3.99 5.28
N TYR A 44 3.23 5.20 5.80
CA TYR A 44 3.36 6.41 4.97
C TYR A 44 4.53 6.31 3.98
N GLU A 45 5.69 5.85 4.43
CA GLU A 45 6.87 5.67 3.57
C GLU A 45 6.66 4.58 2.51
N ALA A 46 5.96 3.50 2.86
CA ALA A 46 5.54 2.47 1.92
C ALA A 46 4.56 3.01 0.87
N GLU A 47 3.56 3.78 1.29
CA GLU A 47 2.60 4.40 0.39
C GLU A 47 3.27 5.38 -0.58
N LYS A 48 4.17 6.24 -0.07
CA LYS A 48 4.92 7.20 -0.87
C LYS A 48 5.79 6.52 -1.92
N SER A 49 6.48 5.45 -1.53
CA SER A 49 7.31 4.65 -2.45
C SER A 49 6.50 4.02 -3.57
N LEU A 50 5.28 3.56 -3.26
CA LEU A 50 4.38 2.96 -4.25
C LEU A 50 3.76 4.02 -5.17
N GLY A 51 3.51 5.23 -4.65
CA GLY A 51 3.07 6.39 -5.42
C GLY A 51 4.10 6.86 -6.45
N ASP A 52 5.38 6.97 -6.03
CA ASP A 52 6.49 7.35 -6.91
C ASP A 52 6.71 6.35 -8.04
N TRP A 53 6.53 5.04 -7.79
CA TRP A 53 6.68 4.00 -8.81
C TRP A 53 5.61 4.05 -9.90
N THR A 54 4.44 4.65 -9.63
CA THR A 54 3.35 4.80 -10.62
C THR A 54 3.37 6.13 -11.37
N ALA A 55 4.28 7.05 -11.01
CA ALA A 55 4.38 8.39 -11.57
C ALA A 55 5.54 8.57 -12.59
N SER A 56 6.28 7.51 -12.94
CA SER A 56 7.34 7.52 -13.97
C SER A 56 6.94 6.74 -15.23
#